data_AF-A0A1V5JNJ0-F1
#
_entry.id   AF-A0A1V5JNJ0-F1
#
_cell.length_a   1.000
_cell.length_b   1.000
_cell.length_c   1.000
_cell.angle_alpha   90.00
_cell.angle_beta   90.00
_cell.angle_gamma   90.00
#
_symmetry.space_group_name_H-M   'P 1'
#
loop_
_entity.id
_entity.type
_entity.pdbx_description
1 polymer ?
#
loop_
_entity_poly.entity_id
_entity_poly.type
_entity_poly.pdbx_seq_one_letter_code
_entity_poly.pdbx_strand_id
1 'polypeptide(L)' 'MILSTAMMLKYSFDRSADAQRIEDAVERVLAAGYRTADLPFGATRVVGTSEMTDLILKELA' A
#
# COMPACT_ATOMS: atom_id res chain seq x y z
N MET A 1 -3.92 6.73 4.13
CA MET A 1 -5.32 6.25 4.10
C MET A 1 -5.44 4.75 3.91
N ILE A 2 -4.74 4.15 2.94
CA ILE A 2 -4.84 2.69 2.64
C ILE A 2 -4.58 1.80 3.87
N LEU A 3 -3.47 2.03 4.60
CA LEU A 3 -3.17 1.25 5.82
C LEU A 3 -4.17 1.50 6.96
N SER A 4 -4.80 2.68 7.02
CA SER A 4 -5.87 2.94 7.98
C SER A 4 -7.10 2.09 7.68
N THR A 5 -7.41 1.84 6.41
CA THR A 5 -8.46 0.90 5.99
C THR A 5 -8.09 -0.54 6.34
N ALA A 6 -6.82 -0.95 6.20
CA ALA A 6 -6.36 -2.26 6.66
C ALA A 6 -6.54 -2.43 8.18
N MET A 7 -6.16 -1.42 8.97
CA MET A 7 -6.40 -1.38 10.41
C MET A 7 -7.90 -1.49 10.74
N MET A 8 -8.77 -0.80 10.00
CA MET A 8 -10.23 -0.91 10.17
C MET A 8 -10.73 -2.34 9.90
N LEU A 9 -10.28 -2.99 8.83
CA LEU A 9 -10.63 -4.39 8.55
C LEU A 9 -10.19 -5.32 9.69
N LYS A 10 -8.97 -5.13 10.20
CA LYS A 10 -8.41 -5.92 11.29
C LYS A 10 -9.17 -5.74 12.61
N TYR A 11 -9.38 -4.50 13.05
CA TYR A 11 -9.87 -4.22 14.40
C TYR A 11 -11.38 -4.00 14.50
N SER A 12 -12.03 -3.52 13.44
CA SER A 12 -13.47 -3.23 13.47
C SER A 12 -14.31 -4.34 12.85
N PHE A 13 -13.74 -5.13 11.94
CA PHE A 13 -14.48 -6.17 11.20
C PHE A 13 -13.94 -7.60 11.41
N ASP A 14 -12.90 -7.79 12.22
CA ASP A 14 -12.23 -9.08 12.46
C ASP A 14 -11.73 -9.76 11.17
N ARG A 15 -11.49 -8.97 10.11
CA ARG A 15 -11.01 -9.43 8.79
C ARG A 15 -9.50 -9.33 8.68
N SER A 16 -8.80 -9.98 9.60
CA SER A 16 -7.34 -9.93 9.69
C SER A 16 -6.63 -10.42 8.41
N ALA A 17 -7.17 -11.42 7.72
CA ALA A 17 -6.60 -11.93 6.47
C ALA A 17 -6.68 -10.88 5.34
N ASP A 18 -7.79 -10.16 5.22
CA ASP A 18 -7.94 -9.12 4.20
C ASP A 18 -7.09 -7.88 4.52
N ALA A 19 -6.96 -7.54 5.79
CA ALA A 19 -6.03 -6.50 6.24
C ALA A 19 -4.59 -6.84 5.85
N GLN A 20 -4.15 -8.08 6.11
CA GLN A 20 -2.81 -8.54 5.77
C GLN A 20 -2.55 -8.46 4.26
N ARG A 21 -3.52 -8.86 3.42
CA ARG A 21 -3.38 -8.74 1.96
C ARG A 21 -3.10 -7.31 1.50
N ILE A 22 -3.76 -6.32 2.11
CA ILE A 22 -3.55 -4.91 1.81
C ILE A 22 -2.16 -4.45 2.30
N GLU A 23 -1.78 -4.83 3.52
CA GLU A 23 -0.46 -4.51 4.09
C GLU A 23 0.67 -5.06 3.20
N ASP A 24 0.58 -6.33 2.81
CA ASP A 24 1.57 -7.00 1.96
C ASP A 24 1.66 -6.34 0.57
N ALA A 25 0.53 -5.95 -0.02
CA ALA A 25 0.51 -5.27 -1.31
C ALA A 25 1.22 -3.91 -1.25
N VAL A 26 1.00 -3.14 -0.16
CA VAL A 26 1.72 -1.88 0.07
C VAL A 26 3.22 -2.15 0.26
N GLU A 27 3.59 -3.18 1.03
CA GLU A 27 4.99 -3.54 1.24
C GLU A 27 5.69 -3.93 -0.07
N ARG A 28 5.04 -4.72 -0.94
CA ARG A 28 5.59 -5.08 -2.26
C ARG A 28 5.84 -3.86 -3.14
N VAL A 29 4.90 -2.92 -3.22
CA VAL A 29 5.08 -1.67 -3.98
C VAL A 29 6.23 -0.84 -3.41
N LEU A 30 6.35 -0.78 -2.08
CA LEU A 30 7.44 -0.05 -1.46
C LEU A 30 8.80 -0.77 -1.63
N ALA A 31 8.84 -2.09 -1.60
CA ALA A 31 10.04 -2.89 -1.86
C ALA A 31 10.51 -2.77 -3.32
N ALA A 32 9.58 -2.60 -4.26
CA ALA A 32 9.86 -2.33 -5.67
C ALA A 32 10.40 -0.89 -5.92
N GLY A 33 10.55 -0.07 -4.87
CA GLY A 33 11.20 1.24 -4.95
C GLY A 33 10.28 2.38 -5.40
N TYR A 34 8.97 2.17 -5.47
CA TYR A 34 8.01 3.24 -5.73
C TYR A 34 7.77 4.07 -4.47
N ARG A 35 7.79 5.39 -4.60
CA ARG A 35 7.53 6.33 -3.50
C ARG A 35 6.70 7.50 -3.98
N THR A 36 6.03 8.19 -3.07
CA THR A 36 5.34 9.45 -3.34
C THR A 36 6.26 10.64 -3.10
N ALA A 37 5.87 11.83 -3.60
CA ALA A 37 6.72 13.03 -3.58
C ALA A 37 7.09 13.52 -2.17
N ASP A 38 6.32 13.15 -1.15
CA ASP A 38 6.58 13.46 0.26
C ASP A 38 7.69 12.57 0.88
N LEU A 39 7.96 11.40 0.30
CA LEU A 39 8.97 10.46 0.81
C LEU A 39 9.87 9.89 -0.31
N PRO A 40 10.63 10.73 -1.03
CA PRO A 40 11.38 10.29 -2.22
C PRO A 40 12.68 9.55 -1.88
N PHE A 41 13.07 9.45 -0.61
CA PHE A 41 14.37 8.87 -0.24
C PHE A 41 14.45 7.38 -0.59
N GLY A 42 15.48 7.01 -1.36
CA GLY A 42 15.67 5.64 -1.84
C GLY A 42 14.65 5.22 -2.92
N ALA A 43 13.90 6.15 -3.50
CA ALA A 43 12.95 5.85 -4.56
C ALA A 43 13.68 5.51 -5.87
N THR A 44 13.33 4.38 -6.46
CA THR A 44 13.61 4.10 -7.88
C THR A 44 12.72 4.97 -8.77
N ARG A 45 11.48 5.24 -8.32
CA ARG A 45 10.54 6.09 -9.03
C ARG A 45 9.61 6.82 -8.07
N VAL A 46 9.47 8.12 -8.29
CA VAL A 46 8.46 8.95 -7.61
C VAL A 46 7.16 8.93 -8.41
N VAL A 47 6.05 8.62 -7.75
CA VAL A 47 4.71 8.48 -8.35
C VAL A 47 3.71 9.40 -7.65
N GLY A 48 2.63 9.73 -8.36
CA GLY A 48 1.49 10.46 -7.79
C GLY A 48 0.55 9.55 -6.99
N THR A 49 -0.47 10.14 -6.36
CA THR A 49 -1.44 9.41 -5.51
C THR A 49 -2.22 8.33 -6.27
N SER A 50 -2.73 8.66 -7.47
CA SER A 50 -3.49 7.71 -8.29
C SER A 50 -2.62 6.56 -8.77
N GLU A 51 -1.41 6.88 -9.28
CA GLU A 51 -0.46 5.87 -9.73
C GLU A 51 -0.01 4.95 -8.60
N MET A 52 0.22 5.48 -7.39
CA MET A 52 0.50 4.67 -6.21
C MET A 52 -0.65 3.70 -5.89
N THR A 53 -1.89 4.15 -6.03
CA THR A 53 -3.08 3.32 -5.82
C THR A 53 -3.17 2.21 -6.87
N ASP A 54 -2.94 2.54 -8.14
CA ASP A 54 -2.95 1.56 -9.24
C ASP A 54 -1.88 0.48 -9.05
N LEU A 55 -0.69 0.85 -8.57
CA LEU A 55 0.37 -0.10 -8.25
C LEU A 55 -0.03 -1.04 -7.10
N ILE A 56 -0.62 -0.50 -6.04
CA ILE A 56 -1.09 -1.30 -4.89
C ILE A 56 -2.21 -2.26 -5.32
N LEU A 57 -3.14 -1.82 -6.18
CA LEU A 57 -4.20 -2.67 -6.71
C LEU A 57 -3.67 -3.81 -7.57
N LYS A 58 -2.60 -3.58 -8.35
CA LYS A 58 -1.92 -4.64 -9.11
C LYS A 58 -1.29 -5.68 -8.20
N GLU A 59 -0.71 -5.27 -7.08
CA GLU A 59 -0.09 -6.15 -6.10
C GLU A 59 -1.10 -6.86 -5.18
N LEU A 60 -2.38 -6.46 -5.18
CA LEU A 60 -3.44 -7.09 -4.37
C LEU A 60 -4.03 -8.37 -5.01
N ALA A 61 -3.74 -8.57 -6.31
CA ALA A 61 -4.22 -9.69 -7.12
C ALA A 61 -3.75 -11.06 -6.62
#